data_AF-A0A2L0CCP3-F1
#
_entry.id   AF-A0A2L0CCP3-F1
#
_cell.length_a   1.000
_cell.length_b   1.000
_cell.length_c   1.000
_cell.angle_alpha   90.00
_cell.angle_beta   90.00
_cell.angle_gamma   90.00
#
_symmetry.space_group_name_H-M   'P 1'
#
loop_
_entity.id
_entity.type
_entity.pdbx_description
1 polymer ?
#
loop_
_entity_poly.entity_id
_entity_poly.type
_entity_poly.pdbx_seq_one_letter_code
_entity_poly.pdbx_strand_id
1 'polypeptide(L)'
;LTAIALGVELLIHYGHSCLIPVDQTSGIKVLYIFVDIKIDPLHFIDTIKLNFEKNKKIGLVSTIQFVTTLQAVSAKLKEEGYDISIPQFKPLSPGEILGCTAPVLRCADVVIYLGDGRFHLEAAMIANPKIQAYRYDPYDKKFTREYYEHEEMESIRESAISEASAGNKFGVIMGTLGRQGSFKVVDHLRKRLEENNKQTVVILLSEIFPNKIELFKSLDAFVQIACPRLS
;
A
#
# COMPACT_ATOMS: atom_id res chain seq x y z
N LEU A 1 -14.84 17.59 -11.52
CA LEU A 1 -16.13 17.88 -10.85
C LEU A 1 -16.39 16.78 -9.83
N THR A 2 -16.84 17.11 -8.62
CA THR A 2 -17.15 16.12 -7.56
C THR A 2 -18.60 15.65 -7.66
N ALA A 3 -18.93 14.49 -7.09
CA ALA A 3 -20.30 13.96 -7.07
C ALA A 3 -21.29 14.96 -6.42
N ILE A 4 -20.87 15.62 -5.33
CA ILE A 4 -21.65 16.68 -4.67
C ILE A 4 -21.92 17.85 -5.61
N ALA A 5 -20.91 18.31 -6.36
CA ALA A 5 -21.07 19.41 -7.31
C ALA A 5 -22.03 19.07 -8.47
N LEU A 6 -22.27 17.79 -8.72
CA LEU A 6 -23.24 17.30 -9.70
C LEU A 6 -24.63 17.04 -9.10
N GLY A 7 -24.86 17.35 -7.82
CA GLY A 7 -26.13 17.10 -7.14
C GLY A 7 -26.41 15.62 -6.87
N VAL A 8 -25.37 14.77 -6.83
CA VAL A 8 -25.52 13.34 -6.56
C VAL A 8 -25.82 13.11 -5.07
N GLU A 9 -26.85 12.33 -4.79
CA GLU A 9 -27.29 12.03 -3.41
C GLU A 9 -26.63 10.78 -2.82
N LEU A 10 -26.18 9.85 -3.67
CA LEU A 10 -25.55 8.58 -3.31
C LEU A 10 -24.36 8.26 -4.23
N LEU A 11 -23.21 8.01 -3.64
CA LEU A 11 -22.03 7.48 -4.32
C LEU A 11 -21.88 5.99 -4.02
N ILE A 12 -21.83 5.15 -5.06
CA ILE A 12 -21.54 3.71 -4.91
C ILE A 12 -20.06 3.47 -5.21
N HIS A 13 -19.31 2.96 -4.23
CA HIS A 13 -17.87 2.73 -4.33
C HIS A 13 -17.56 1.23 -4.34
N TYR A 14 -17.20 0.71 -5.50
CA TYR A 14 -16.90 -0.72 -5.69
C TYR A 14 -15.43 -1.04 -5.42
N GLY A 15 -15.19 -2.24 -4.89
CA GLY A 15 -13.89 -2.93 -5.00
C GLY A 15 -12.83 -2.53 -3.97
N HIS A 16 -13.07 -1.55 -3.10
CA HIS A 16 -12.12 -1.12 -2.08
C HIS A 16 -12.70 -1.15 -0.67
N SER A 17 -11.82 -1.36 0.30
CA SER A 17 -12.14 -1.22 1.71
C SER A 17 -12.49 0.22 2.09
N CYS A 18 -13.41 0.33 3.06
CA CYS A 18 -13.73 1.61 3.68
C CYS A 18 -12.59 1.99 4.64
N LEU A 19 -11.66 2.82 4.16
CA LEU A 19 -10.49 3.26 4.94
C LEU A 19 -10.78 4.49 5.81
N ILE A 20 -11.96 5.08 5.68
CA ILE A 20 -12.39 6.27 6.41
C ILE A 20 -13.65 5.95 7.21
N PRO A 21 -13.79 6.51 8.43
CA PRO A 21 -15.05 6.41 9.16
C PRO A 21 -16.21 6.99 8.34
N VAL A 22 -17.34 6.26 8.27
CA VAL A 22 -18.50 6.62 7.42
C VAL A 22 -19.14 7.94 7.85
N ASP A 23 -19.07 8.27 9.14
CA ASP A 23 -19.51 9.55 9.72
C ASP A 23 -18.71 10.76 9.20
N GLN A 24 -17.56 10.54 8.55
CA GLN A 24 -16.73 11.58 7.96
C GLN A 24 -16.97 11.80 6.46
N THR A 25 -18.02 11.18 5.89
CA THR A 25 -18.50 11.44 4.52
C THR A 25 -19.43 12.67 4.51
N SER A 26 -18.87 13.84 4.77
CA SER A 26 -19.65 15.09 4.84
C SER A 26 -20.26 15.43 3.47
N GLY A 27 -21.59 15.47 3.40
CA GLY A 27 -22.33 16.02 2.25
C GLY A 27 -22.70 15.02 1.15
N ILE A 28 -22.40 13.72 1.28
CA ILE A 28 -22.89 12.68 0.36
C ILE A 28 -22.95 11.32 1.04
N LYS A 29 -24.00 10.54 0.78
CA LYS A 29 -24.08 9.15 1.25
C LYS A 29 -23.14 8.29 0.41
N VAL A 30 -22.35 7.42 1.03
CA VAL A 30 -21.46 6.50 0.32
C VAL A 30 -21.80 5.06 0.67
N LEU A 31 -22.08 4.24 -0.34
CA LEU A 31 -22.27 2.80 -0.22
C LEU A 31 -21.04 2.07 -0.75
N TYR A 32 -20.31 1.41 0.14
CA TYR A 32 -19.18 0.55 -0.23
C TYR A 32 -19.68 -0.83 -0.63
N ILE A 33 -19.34 -1.26 -1.84
CA ILE A 33 -19.63 -2.60 -2.34
C ILE A 33 -18.31 -3.37 -2.41
N PHE A 34 -18.13 -4.27 -1.45
CA PHE A 34 -17.04 -5.23 -1.47
C PHE A 34 -17.26 -6.24 -2.60
N VAL A 35 -16.23 -6.43 -3.41
CA VAL A 35 -16.22 -7.41 -4.49
C VAL A 35 -15.42 -8.60 -3.99
N ASP A 36 -16.08 -9.74 -3.79
CA ASP A 36 -15.45 -10.98 -3.37
C ASP A 36 -15.21 -11.87 -4.59
N ILE A 37 -13.95 -12.09 -4.93
CA ILE A 37 -13.55 -12.89 -6.09
C ILE A 37 -13.38 -14.34 -5.65
N LYS A 38 -14.18 -15.22 -6.26
CA LYS A 38 -14.10 -16.67 -6.01
C LYS A 38 -12.94 -17.27 -6.79
N ILE A 39 -12.16 -18.07 -6.10
CA ILE A 39 -11.00 -18.80 -6.63
C ILE A 39 -11.10 -20.26 -6.20
N ASP A 40 -10.17 -21.10 -6.66
CA ASP A 40 -10.02 -22.48 -6.21
C ASP A 40 -9.17 -22.54 -4.92
N PRO A 41 -9.78 -22.66 -3.72
CA PRO A 41 -9.04 -22.69 -2.47
C PRO A 41 -8.24 -23.98 -2.29
N LEU A 42 -8.70 -25.08 -2.88
CA LEU A 42 -8.04 -26.39 -2.74
C LEU A 42 -6.68 -26.36 -3.43
N HIS A 43 -6.63 -25.84 -4.65
CA HIS A 43 -5.36 -25.69 -5.36
C HIS A 43 -4.36 -24.81 -4.58
N PHE A 44 -4.82 -23.73 -3.95
CA PHE A 44 -3.93 -22.88 -3.15
C PHE A 44 -3.42 -23.59 -1.90
N ILE A 45 -4.29 -24.32 -1.19
CA ILE A 45 -3.92 -25.14 -0.04
C ILE A 45 -2.88 -26.20 -0.43
N ASP A 46 -3.14 -26.95 -1.51
CA ASP A 46 -2.24 -28.02 -1.98
C ASP A 46 -0.91 -27.47 -2.47
N THR A 47 -0.92 -26.27 -3.08
CA THR A 47 0.29 -25.55 -3.46
C THR A 47 1.14 -25.23 -2.23
N ILE A 48 0.55 -24.71 -1.15
CA ILE A 48 1.29 -24.44 0.10
C ILE A 48 1.85 -25.74 0.68
N LYS A 49 1.05 -26.81 0.71
CA LYS A 49 1.47 -28.12 1.25
C LYS A 49 2.64 -28.72 0.49
N LEU A 50 2.65 -28.58 -0.84
CA LEU A 50 3.70 -29.13 -1.69
C LEU A 50 5.04 -28.39 -1.50
N ASN A 51 5.01 -27.10 -1.15
CA ASN A 51 6.19 -26.23 -1.12
C ASN A 51 6.74 -25.99 0.29
N PHE A 52 5.97 -26.21 1.36
CA PHE A 52 6.38 -25.90 2.72
C PHE A 52 6.08 -27.02 3.71
N GLU A 53 7.04 -27.23 4.61
CA GLU A 53 6.87 -28.06 5.80
C GLU A 53 6.01 -27.34 6.85
N LYS A 54 5.36 -28.12 7.71
CA LYS A 54 4.45 -27.61 8.77
C LYS A 54 5.14 -26.75 9.84
N ASN A 55 6.45 -26.90 10.01
CA ASN A 55 7.27 -26.14 10.97
C ASN A 55 7.55 -24.70 10.51
N LYS A 56 7.28 -24.36 9.24
CA LYS A 56 7.48 -23.01 8.71
C LYS A 56 6.38 -22.09 9.19
N LYS A 57 6.79 -20.92 9.68
CA LYS A 57 5.86 -19.86 10.07
C LYS A 57 5.47 -19.04 8.86
N ILE A 58 4.22 -19.17 8.43
CA ILE A 58 3.73 -18.58 7.18
C ILE A 58 2.77 -17.43 7.50
N GLY A 59 3.10 -16.23 7.05
CA GLY A 59 2.18 -15.09 7.01
C GLY A 59 1.39 -15.08 5.72
N LEU A 60 0.06 -15.12 5.78
CA LEU A 60 -0.80 -15.01 4.60
C LEU A 60 -1.37 -13.58 4.49
N VAL A 61 -1.19 -12.98 3.33
CA VAL A 61 -1.68 -11.63 3.01
C VAL A 61 -2.36 -11.59 1.63
N SER A 62 -3.19 -10.59 1.37
CA SER A 62 -3.95 -10.44 0.12
C SER A 62 -4.53 -9.03 -0.04
N THR A 63 -5.21 -8.77 -1.15
CA THR A 63 -6.10 -7.61 -1.32
C THR A 63 -7.50 -7.94 -0.83
N ILE A 64 -8.31 -6.92 -0.57
CA ILE A 64 -9.69 -7.07 -0.07
C ILE A 64 -10.54 -8.07 -0.87
N GLN A 65 -10.28 -8.18 -2.17
CA GLN A 65 -11.03 -9.02 -3.10
C GLN A 65 -10.91 -10.52 -2.83
N PHE A 66 -9.84 -10.97 -2.16
CA PHE A 66 -9.62 -12.39 -1.86
C PHE A 66 -9.53 -12.71 -0.37
N VAL A 67 -9.71 -11.72 0.52
CA VAL A 67 -9.58 -11.91 1.99
C VAL A 67 -10.50 -13.02 2.49
N THR A 68 -11.73 -13.14 1.97
CA THR A 68 -12.66 -14.22 2.37
C THR A 68 -12.04 -15.59 2.17
N THR A 69 -11.47 -15.86 0.98
CA THR A 69 -10.81 -17.12 0.68
C THR A 69 -9.52 -17.29 1.50
N LEU A 70 -8.76 -16.21 1.70
CA LEU A 70 -7.55 -16.22 2.53
C LEU A 70 -7.85 -16.71 3.96
N GLN A 71 -8.95 -16.24 4.56
CA GLN A 71 -9.38 -16.68 5.89
C GLN A 71 -9.75 -18.16 5.92
N ALA A 72 -10.51 -18.63 4.92
CA ALA A 72 -10.92 -20.03 4.83
C ALA A 72 -9.71 -20.97 4.67
N VAL A 73 -8.76 -20.59 3.80
CA VAL A 73 -7.50 -21.32 3.59
C VAL A 73 -6.65 -21.32 4.86
N SER A 74 -6.56 -20.18 5.56
CA SER A 74 -5.83 -20.10 6.82
C SER A 74 -6.39 -21.04 7.89
N ALA A 75 -7.72 -21.07 8.06
CA ALA A 75 -8.38 -21.97 9.00
C ALA A 75 -8.08 -23.42 8.65
N LYS A 76 -8.19 -23.79 7.37
CA LYS A 76 -7.97 -25.17 6.93
C LYS A 76 -6.52 -25.63 7.13
N LEU A 77 -5.54 -24.80 6.79
CA LEU A 77 -4.13 -25.11 6.97
C LEU A 77 -3.77 -25.25 8.47
N LYS A 78 -4.36 -24.42 9.34
CA LYS A 78 -4.19 -24.55 10.80
C LYS A 78 -4.75 -25.87 11.34
N GLU A 79 -5.94 -26.29 10.90
CA GLU A 79 -6.50 -27.61 11.25
C GLU A 79 -5.55 -28.76 10.88
N GLU A 80 -4.84 -28.61 9.77
CA GLU A 80 -3.87 -29.60 9.29
C GLU A 80 -2.48 -29.48 9.94
N GLY A 81 -2.31 -28.55 10.89
CA GLY A 81 -1.11 -28.41 11.70
C GLY A 81 -0.02 -27.49 11.13
N TYR A 82 -0.34 -26.62 10.16
CA TYR A 82 0.57 -25.58 9.71
C TYR A 82 0.56 -24.36 10.64
N ASP A 83 1.73 -23.75 10.86
CA ASP A 83 1.85 -22.48 11.61
C ASP A 83 1.53 -21.29 10.69
N ILE A 84 0.23 -20.96 10.60
CA ILE A 84 -0.27 -19.86 9.76
C ILE A 84 -0.61 -18.64 10.61
N SER A 85 -0.14 -17.47 10.19
CA SER A 85 -0.53 -16.17 10.73
C SER A 85 -1.25 -15.31 9.68
N ILE A 86 -2.23 -14.53 10.14
CA ILE A 86 -2.98 -13.56 9.34
C ILE A 86 -2.73 -12.19 9.97
N PRO A 87 -1.70 -11.47 9.52
CA PRO A 87 -1.32 -10.19 10.10
C PRO A 87 -2.37 -9.11 9.77
N GLN A 88 -2.48 -8.09 10.61
CA GLN A 88 -3.42 -6.98 10.38
C GLN A 88 -2.73 -5.64 10.62
N PHE A 89 -2.88 -4.72 9.68
CA PHE A 89 -2.55 -3.31 9.88
C PHE A 89 -3.86 -2.51 9.91
N LYS A 90 -4.29 -2.08 11.10
CA LYS A 90 -5.56 -1.33 11.23
C LYS A 90 -5.50 -0.01 10.44
N PRO A 91 -6.58 0.39 9.76
CA PRO A 91 -7.95 -0.16 9.85
C PRO A 91 -8.26 -1.31 8.88
N LEU A 92 -7.29 -1.85 8.14
CA LEU A 92 -7.50 -2.91 7.15
C LEU A 92 -8.01 -4.20 7.80
N SER A 93 -8.68 -5.02 6.99
CA SER A 93 -9.13 -6.35 7.39
C SER A 93 -7.92 -7.25 7.70
N PRO A 94 -8.06 -8.27 8.57
CA PRO A 94 -6.98 -9.23 8.79
C PRO A 94 -6.55 -9.89 7.46
N GLY A 95 -5.24 -9.88 7.19
CA GLY A 95 -4.64 -10.37 5.95
C GLY A 95 -4.70 -9.39 4.80
N GLU A 96 -5.41 -8.27 4.91
CA GLU A 96 -5.47 -7.26 3.85
C GLU A 96 -4.23 -6.36 3.88
N ILE A 97 -3.63 -6.13 2.71
CA ILE A 97 -2.56 -5.17 2.48
C ILE A 97 -2.87 -4.23 1.31
N LEU A 98 -2.30 -3.03 1.35
CA LEU A 98 -2.35 -2.03 0.29
C LEU A 98 -0.93 -1.80 -0.26
N GLY A 99 -0.81 -1.28 -1.48
CA GLY A 99 0.51 -0.93 -2.00
C GLY A 99 1.24 0.14 -1.17
N CYS A 100 0.51 0.94 -0.39
CA CYS A 100 1.08 1.93 0.53
C CYS A 100 1.16 1.45 1.98
N THR A 101 0.66 0.25 2.32
CA THR A 101 0.50 -0.18 3.71
C THR A 101 0.56 -1.70 3.81
N ALA A 102 1.59 -2.20 4.50
CA ALA A 102 1.74 -3.60 4.84
C ALA A 102 2.20 -3.75 6.30
N PRO A 103 1.80 -4.84 6.99
CA PRO A 103 2.22 -5.11 8.36
C PRO A 103 3.70 -5.54 8.42
N VAL A 104 4.34 -5.24 9.56
CA VAL A 104 5.65 -5.81 9.91
C VAL A 104 5.42 -7.18 10.55
N LEU A 105 5.98 -8.22 9.94
CA LEU A 105 5.82 -9.61 10.29
C LEU A 105 6.96 -10.05 11.20
N ARG A 106 6.76 -9.99 12.52
CA ARG A 106 7.85 -10.29 13.49
C ARG A 106 8.15 -11.78 13.67
N CYS A 107 7.20 -12.64 13.32
CA CYS A 107 7.26 -14.07 13.63
C CYS A 107 6.86 -14.93 12.42
N ALA A 108 7.28 -14.55 11.22
CA ALA A 108 7.07 -15.32 10.00
C ALA A 108 8.41 -15.56 9.29
N ASP A 109 8.62 -16.77 8.81
CA ASP A 109 9.74 -17.14 7.94
C ASP A 109 9.44 -16.78 6.48
N VAL A 110 8.15 -16.88 6.13
CA VAL A 110 7.65 -16.72 4.76
C VAL A 110 6.39 -15.85 4.78
N VAL A 111 6.27 -14.95 3.81
CA VAL A 111 5.02 -14.26 3.48
C VAL A 111 4.50 -14.77 2.14
N ILE A 112 3.24 -15.18 2.11
CA ILE A 112 2.56 -15.60 0.88
C ILE A 112 1.44 -14.60 0.59
N TYR A 113 1.54 -13.92 -0.54
CA TYR A 113 0.50 -13.06 -1.05
C TYR A 113 -0.40 -13.81 -2.02
N LEU A 114 -1.70 -13.83 -1.71
CA LEU A 114 -2.75 -14.30 -2.60
C LEU A 114 -3.25 -13.13 -3.45
N GLY A 115 -3.03 -13.19 -4.76
CA GLY A 115 -3.53 -12.18 -5.68
C GLY A 115 -2.68 -12.05 -6.94
N ASP A 116 -3.20 -11.30 -7.90
CA ASP A 116 -2.48 -10.93 -9.11
C ASP A 116 -1.57 -9.72 -8.87
N GLY A 117 -0.60 -9.57 -9.76
CA GLY A 117 0.39 -8.49 -9.72
C GLY A 117 1.36 -8.54 -8.53
N ARG A 118 2.36 -7.66 -8.56
CA ARG A 118 3.40 -7.58 -7.51
C ARG A 118 3.27 -6.35 -6.62
N PHE A 119 2.52 -5.34 -7.05
CA PHE A 119 2.46 -4.03 -6.41
C PHE A 119 2.14 -4.05 -4.91
N HIS A 120 1.17 -4.87 -4.49
CA HIS A 120 0.80 -5.03 -3.08
C HIS A 120 1.84 -5.81 -2.29
N LEU A 121 2.35 -6.92 -2.86
CA LEU A 121 3.39 -7.72 -2.24
C LEU A 121 4.69 -6.93 -2.04
N GLU A 122 5.04 -6.04 -2.96
CA GLU A 122 6.21 -5.15 -2.81
C GLU A 122 6.13 -4.32 -1.53
N ALA A 123 4.95 -3.84 -1.13
CA ALA A 123 4.81 -3.13 0.14
C ALA A 123 5.19 -4.02 1.34
N ALA A 124 4.79 -5.30 1.30
CA ALA A 124 5.18 -6.27 2.31
C ALA A 124 6.67 -6.63 2.24
N MET A 125 7.27 -6.73 1.04
CA MET A 125 8.71 -6.99 0.86
C MET A 125 9.56 -5.82 1.36
N ILE A 126 9.18 -4.59 1.06
CA ILE A 126 9.84 -3.37 1.55
C ILE A 126 9.80 -3.33 3.09
N ALA A 127 8.64 -3.60 3.69
CA ALA A 127 8.49 -3.59 5.14
C ALA A 127 9.19 -4.77 5.85
N ASN A 128 9.50 -5.85 5.13
CA ASN A 128 10.00 -7.10 5.70
C ASN A 128 11.17 -7.69 4.87
N PRO A 129 12.34 -7.01 4.80
CA PRO A 129 13.45 -7.37 3.90
C PRO A 129 14.05 -8.75 4.13
N LYS A 130 13.87 -9.33 5.32
CA LYS A 130 14.46 -10.62 5.72
C LYS A 130 13.53 -11.81 5.50
N ILE A 131 12.28 -11.58 5.12
CA ILE A 131 11.27 -12.63 5.00
C ILE A 131 11.19 -13.08 3.54
N GLN A 132 11.09 -14.39 3.34
CA GLN A 132 10.93 -14.91 1.98
C GLN A 132 9.53 -14.59 1.48
N ALA A 133 9.44 -13.94 0.33
CA ALA A 133 8.17 -13.54 -0.26
C ALA A 133 7.76 -14.47 -1.40
N TYR A 134 6.51 -14.88 -1.40
CA TYR A 134 5.90 -15.67 -2.46
C TYR A 134 4.58 -15.05 -2.89
N ARG A 135 4.24 -15.25 -4.16
CA ARG A 135 2.97 -14.86 -4.75
C ARG A 135 2.28 -16.10 -5.29
N TYR A 136 1.00 -16.23 -4.94
CA TYR A 136 0.09 -17.15 -5.60
C TYR A 136 -0.90 -16.34 -6.44
N ASP A 137 -0.80 -16.50 -7.75
CA ASP A 137 -1.75 -15.94 -8.71
C ASP A 137 -2.94 -16.91 -8.89
N PRO A 138 -4.15 -16.56 -8.44
CA PRO A 138 -5.29 -17.47 -8.50
C PRO A 138 -5.85 -17.66 -9.90
N TYR A 139 -5.56 -16.76 -10.85
CA TYR A 139 -6.05 -16.86 -12.22
C TYR A 139 -5.18 -17.83 -13.03
N ASP A 140 -3.87 -17.65 -12.95
CA ASP A 140 -2.89 -18.48 -13.66
C ASP A 140 -2.51 -19.74 -12.88
N LYS A 141 -2.99 -19.88 -11.63
CA LYS A 141 -2.61 -20.94 -10.67
C LYS A 141 -1.09 -21.04 -10.50
N LYS A 142 -0.41 -19.90 -10.57
CA LYS A 142 1.06 -19.82 -10.57
C LYS A 142 1.57 -19.43 -9.19
N PHE A 143 2.53 -20.21 -8.68
CA PHE A 143 3.21 -19.92 -7.42
C PHE A 143 4.65 -19.52 -7.69
N THR A 144 5.01 -18.28 -7.38
CA THR A 144 6.35 -17.72 -7.62
C THR A 144 6.98 -17.23 -6.34
N ARG A 145 8.29 -17.43 -6.22
CA ARG A 145 9.10 -16.71 -5.24
C ARG A 145 9.43 -15.34 -5.82
N GLU A 146 9.25 -14.31 -5.01
CA GLU A 146 9.39 -12.92 -5.40
C GLU A 146 10.56 -12.29 -4.64
N TYR A 147 11.29 -11.41 -5.33
CA TYR A 147 12.45 -10.71 -4.78
C TYR A 147 12.25 -9.20 -4.93
N TYR A 148 12.82 -8.44 -4.01
CA TYR A 148 12.86 -7.00 -4.07
C TYR A 148 14.30 -6.55 -3.91
N GLU A 149 14.79 -5.72 -4.82
CA GLU A 149 16.16 -5.24 -4.83
C GLU A 149 16.28 -4.08 -3.81
N HIS A 150 16.39 -4.42 -2.53
CA HIS A 150 16.47 -3.42 -1.45
C HIS A 150 17.68 -2.51 -1.61
N GLU A 151 18.84 -3.05 -1.99
CA GLU A 151 20.07 -2.28 -2.19
C GLU A 151 19.91 -1.24 -3.32
N GLU A 152 19.27 -1.62 -4.43
CA GLU A 152 18.97 -0.70 -5.53
C GLU A 152 18.00 0.40 -5.09
N MET A 153 16.91 0.02 -4.40
CA MET A 153 15.92 0.96 -3.89
C MET A 153 16.53 1.96 -2.88
N GLU A 154 17.37 1.48 -1.95
CA GLU A 154 18.07 2.31 -0.99
C GLU A 154 19.07 3.24 -1.68
N SER A 155 19.86 2.73 -2.63
CA SER A 155 20.83 3.54 -3.39
C SER A 155 20.16 4.66 -4.18
N ILE A 156 19.05 4.38 -4.87
CA ILE A 156 18.27 5.39 -5.60
C ILE A 156 17.76 6.47 -4.64
N ARG A 157 17.24 6.07 -3.47
CA ARG A 157 16.71 7.01 -2.48
C ARG A 157 17.81 7.85 -1.82
N GLU A 158 18.95 7.26 -1.49
CA GLU A 158 20.11 8.00 -0.97
C GLU A 158 20.62 9.01 -1.98
N SER A 159 20.70 8.64 -3.26
CA SER A 159 21.09 9.55 -4.34
C SER A 159 20.12 10.73 -4.43
N ALA A 160 18.81 10.46 -4.46
CA ALA A 160 17.79 11.50 -4.49
C ALA A 160 17.81 12.42 -3.25
N ILE A 161 18.07 11.87 -2.06
CA ILE A 161 18.24 12.64 -0.82
C ILE A 161 19.48 13.52 -0.89
N SER A 162 20.59 12.98 -1.39
CA SER A 162 21.86 13.71 -1.55
C SER A 162 21.69 14.89 -2.51
N GLU A 163 21.09 14.65 -3.68
CA GLU A 163 20.77 15.69 -4.67
C GLU A 163 19.85 16.77 -4.08
N ALA A 164 18.75 16.36 -3.43
CA ALA A 164 17.83 17.29 -2.80
C ALA A 164 18.49 18.11 -1.68
N SER A 165 19.41 17.55 -0.91
CA SER A 165 20.08 18.23 0.21
C SER A 165 20.89 19.45 -0.23
N ALA A 166 21.45 19.40 -1.44
CA ALA A 166 22.19 20.50 -2.07
C ALA A 166 21.26 21.61 -2.58
N GLY A 167 19.98 21.31 -2.84
CA GLY A 167 18.95 22.26 -3.26
C GLY A 167 18.61 23.31 -2.20
N ASN A 168 18.15 24.48 -2.61
CA ASN A 168 17.79 25.58 -1.73
C ASN A 168 16.27 25.87 -1.70
N LYS A 169 15.58 25.63 -2.81
CA LYS A 169 14.14 25.89 -2.98
C LYS A 169 13.37 24.58 -3.12
N PHE A 170 12.44 24.34 -2.20
CA PHE A 170 11.67 23.11 -2.14
C PHE A 170 10.18 23.34 -2.45
N GLY A 171 9.62 22.48 -3.30
CA GLY A 171 8.17 22.34 -3.46
C GLY A 171 7.59 21.38 -2.43
N VAL A 172 6.73 21.85 -1.55
CA VAL A 172 6.00 21.00 -0.59
C VAL A 172 4.62 20.70 -1.16
N ILE A 173 4.46 19.51 -1.74
CA ILE A 173 3.24 19.10 -2.43
C ILE A 173 2.25 18.53 -1.41
N MET A 174 1.05 19.10 -1.37
CA MET A 174 -0.09 18.52 -0.66
C MET A 174 -1.05 17.85 -1.64
N GLY A 175 -1.24 16.54 -1.49
CA GLY A 175 -2.23 15.78 -2.25
C GLY A 175 -3.65 16.21 -1.88
N THR A 176 -4.44 16.64 -2.86
CA THR A 176 -5.85 17.05 -2.67
C THR A 176 -6.86 15.99 -3.09
N LEU A 177 -6.41 14.84 -3.61
CA LEU A 177 -7.27 13.71 -3.94
C LEU A 177 -7.62 12.91 -2.68
N GLY A 178 -8.92 12.83 -2.39
CA GLY A 178 -9.42 12.10 -1.22
C GLY A 178 -8.82 12.63 0.08
N ARG A 179 -8.25 11.72 0.90
CA ARG A 179 -7.59 12.05 2.17
C ARG A 179 -6.10 11.71 2.18
N GLN A 180 -5.45 11.75 1.02
CA GLN A 180 -4.03 11.42 0.90
C GLN A 180 -3.10 12.49 1.53
N GLY A 181 -3.51 13.77 1.50
CA GLY A 181 -2.73 14.87 2.07
C GLY A 181 -3.04 15.18 3.53
N SER A 182 -2.10 15.84 4.21
CA SER A 182 -2.25 16.29 5.60
C SER A 182 -1.65 17.69 5.80
N PHE A 183 -2.50 18.68 6.10
CA PHE A 183 -2.06 20.04 6.40
C PHE A 183 -1.08 20.10 7.58
N LYS A 184 -1.27 19.25 8.59
CA LYS A 184 -0.37 19.18 9.75
C LYS A 184 1.04 18.74 9.34
N VAL A 185 1.13 17.76 8.45
CA VAL A 185 2.41 17.26 7.94
C VAL A 185 3.06 18.28 7.01
N VAL A 186 2.28 18.93 6.14
CA VAL A 186 2.76 20.03 5.28
C VAL A 186 3.35 21.16 6.11
N ASP A 187 2.62 21.65 7.13
CA ASP A 187 3.10 22.75 7.99
C ASP A 187 4.35 22.34 8.77
N HIS A 188 4.38 21.10 9.28
CA HIS A 188 5.56 20.58 9.97
C HIS A 188 6.79 20.55 9.06
N LEU A 189 6.68 19.93 7.87
CA LEU A 189 7.80 19.81 6.94
C LEU A 189 8.25 21.16 6.39
N ARG A 190 7.30 22.06 6.11
CA ARG A 190 7.60 23.43 5.72
C ARG A 190 8.45 24.15 6.78
N LYS A 191 8.01 24.12 8.05
CA LYS A 191 8.75 24.73 9.17
C LYS A 191 10.15 24.14 9.30
N ARG A 192 10.28 22.82 9.21
CA ARG A 192 11.59 22.13 9.29
C ARG A 192 12.54 22.58 8.17
N LEU A 193 12.03 22.77 6.96
CA LEU A 193 12.82 23.28 5.83
C LEU A 193 13.24 24.75 6.06
N GLU A 194 12.31 25.59 6.51
CA GLU A 194 12.57 27.01 6.82
C GLU A 194 13.58 27.18 7.97
N GLU A 195 13.48 26.37 9.03
CA GLU A 195 14.44 26.30 10.14
C GLU A 195 15.86 25.93 9.67
N ASN A 196 15.97 25.24 8.54
CA ASN A 196 17.24 24.87 7.91
C ASN A 196 17.61 25.81 6.75
N ASN A 197 17.08 27.04 6.77
CA ASN A 197 17.33 28.10 5.79
C ASN A 197 16.98 27.73 4.34
N LYS A 198 16.08 26.75 4.14
CA LYS A 198 15.56 26.41 2.81
C LYS A 198 14.32 27.25 2.50
N GLN A 199 14.18 27.67 1.26
CA GLN A 199 12.97 28.36 0.78
C GLN A 199 11.92 27.33 0.39
N THR A 200 10.65 27.59 0.69
CA THR A 200 9.56 26.64 0.44
C THR A 200 8.42 27.26 -0.37
N VAL A 201 7.79 26.44 -1.20
CA VAL A 201 6.54 26.76 -1.90
C VAL A 201 5.57 25.62 -1.67
N VAL A 202 4.40 25.90 -1.09
CA VAL A 202 3.35 24.89 -0.92
C VAL A 202 2.56 24.77 -2.22
N ILE A 203 2.43 23.55 -2.74
CA ILE A 203 1.77 23.26 -4.02
C ILE A 203 0.61 22.30 -3.75
N LEU A 204 -0.59 22.65 -4.20
CA LEU A 204 -1.76 21.77 -4.10
C LEU A 204 -1.96 21.02 -5.41
N LEU A 205 -1.92 19.69 -5.38
CA LEU A 205 -2.14 18.85 -6.57
C LEU A 205 -3.11 17.72 -6.26
N SER A 206 -4.12 17.53 -7.11
CA SER A 206 -4.99 16.35 -7.04
C SER A 206 -4.26 15.11 -7.49
N GLU A 207 -3.49 15.23 -8.58
CA GLU A 207 -2.71 14.15 -9.16
C GLU A 207 -1.33 14.66 -9.52
N ILE A 208 -0.32 13.90 -9.11
CA ILE A 208 1.09 14.20 -9.27
C ILE A 208 1.60 13.41 -10.48
N PHE A 209 2.02 14.13 -11.52
CA PHE A 209 2.57 13.54 -12.74
C PHE A 209 3.89 14.25 -13.09
N PRO A 210 4.90 13.55 -13.64
CA PRO A 210 6.19 14.15 -13.98
C PRO A 210 6.08 15.42 -14.80
N ASN A 211 5.25 15.42 -15.85
CA ASN A 211 5.00 16.57 -16.72
C ASN A 211 4.44 17.81 -16.01
N LYS A 212 3.69 17.65 -14.91
CA LYS A 212 3.23 18.79 -14.08
C LYS A 212 4.36 19.32 -13.21
N ILE A 213 5.19 18.44 -12.68
CA ILE A 213 6.32 18.80 -11.81
C ILE A 213 7.40 19.55 -12.60
N GLU A 214 7.67 19.13 -13.84
CA GLU A 214 8.62 19.78 -14.75
C GLU A 214 8.29 21.26 -15.07
N LEU A 215 7.04 21.69 -14.87
CA LEU A 215 6.65 23.10 -15.06
C LEU A 215 7.27 24.03 -14.01
N PHE A 216 7.65 23.50 -12.84
CA PHE A 216 8.22 24.27 -11.73
C PHE A 216 9.75 24.41 -11.85
N LYS A 217 10.22 25.13 -12.88
CA LYS A 217 11.64 25.28 -13.23
C LYS A 217 12.52 25.99 -12.19
N SER A 218 11.93 26.57 -11.14
CA SER A 218 12.63 27.35 -10.11
C SER A 218 12.72 26.63 -8.76
N LEU A 219 12.35 25.35 -8.71
CA LEU A 219 12.42 24.50 -7.52
C LEU A 219 13.47 23.42 -7.74
N ASP A 220 14.26 23.15 -6.71
CA ASP A 220 15.39 22.22 -6.78
C ASP A 220 14.97 20.79 -6.39
N ALA A 221 13.97 20.66 -5.50
CA ALA A 221 13.46 19.37 -5.05
C ALA A 221 12.00 19.46 -4.59
N PHE A 222 11.35 18.30 -4.48
CA PHE A 222 9.96 18.19 -4.05
C PHE A 222 9.81 17.22 -2.87
N VAL A 223 8.95 17.57 -1.93
CA VAL A 223 8.49 16.69 -0.86
C VAL A 223 6.99 16.51 -1.04
N GLN A 224 6.55 15.28 -1.27
CA GLN A 224 5.14 14.98 -1.50
C GLN A 224 4.46 14.41 -0.25
N ILE A 225 3.32 15.00 0.12
CA ILE A 225 2.43 14.55 1.18
C ILE A 225 1.13 14.10 0.49
N ALA A 226 1.20 12.93 -0.14
CA ALA A 226 0.10 12.24 -0.82
C ALA A 226 0.28 10.71 -0.69
N CYS A 227 0.12 9.95 -1.77
CA CYS A 227 0.39 8.51 -1.78
C CYS A 227 1.90 8.22 -1.68
N PRO A 228 2.39 7.44 -0.70
CA PRO A 228 3.82 7.17 -0.53
C PRO A 228 4.45 6.32 -1.63
N ARG A 229 3.65 5.77 -2.56
CA ARG A 229 4.14 4.97 -3.70
C ARG A 229 4.50 5.80 -4.93
N LEU A 230 4.39 7.12 -4.86
CA LEU A 230 4.74 8.03 -5.95
C LEU A 230 6.21 8.47 -5.95
N SER A 231 6.94 8.24 -4.85
CA SER A 231 8.30 8.73 -4.60
C SER A 231 9.23 7.65 -4.07
#